data_AF-A0A3M2A010-F1
#
_entry.id   AF-A0A3M2A010-F1
#
_cell.length_a   1.000
_cell.length_b   1.000
_cell.length_c   1.000
_cell.angle_alpha   90.00
_cell.angle_beta   90.00
_cell.angle_gamma   90.00
#
_symmetry.space_group_name_H-M   'P 1'
#
loop_
_entity.id
_entity.type
_entity.pdbx_description
1 polymer ?
#
loop_
_entity_poly.entity_id
_entity_poly.type
_entity_poly.pdbx_seq_one_letter_code
_entity_poly.pdbx_strand_id
1 'polypeptide(L)'
;MRITPLSFSLLFSTLLVAGCEGSGSDESSSTGGTASGATATDGTATDSGATAGSTTDTGYATTAATGNATTGDTGGAGGGFCAPSCTTPADCVTGMPTAATDEDNYACEQGACRYLGCHDDTECPDGGGFVTFVCAQPSADQVPVCSVACTAPADCVLSPMDSADNYECIDGGCFNKPCTETGTCQEGFVCAPDLWLGDEDATPGCTYPCETVDDCGMLAGVGQPLACEGGACVYKTCGTDADCPDPSGTTCTQP
;
A
#
# COMPACT_ATOMS: atom_id res chain seq x y z
N MET A 1 -11.75 54.57 -12.26
CA MET A 1 -12.68 53.47 -12.56
C MET A 1 -13.39 53.11 -11.27
N ARG A 2 -14.70 53.34 -11.16
CA ARG A 2 -15.48 53.06 -9.93
C ARG A 2 -16.17 51.72 -10.11
N ILE A 3 -15.86 50.76 -9.25
CA ILE A 3 -16.47 49.42 -9.23
C ILE A 3 -17.68 49.48 -8.31
N THR A 4 -18.87 49.26 -8.85
CA THR A 4 -20.12 49.09 -8.09
C THR A 4 -20.28 47.63 -7.67
N PRO A 5 -20.66 47.33 -6.42
CA PRO A 5 -20.92 45.96 -5.98
C PRO A 5 -22.29 45.47 -6.48
N LEU A 6 -22.30 44.32 -7.15
CA LEU A 6 -23.50 43.56 -7.50
C LEU A 6 -23.90 42.70 -6.31
N SER A 7 -25.08 42.97 -5.74
CA SER A 7 -25.68 42.16 -4.69
C SER A 7 -26.21 40.84 -5.28
N PHE A 8 -25.61 39.72 -4.88
CA PHE A 8 -26.07 38.38 -5.20
C PHE A 8 -27.17 37.98 -4.21
N SER A 9 -28.42 37.85 -4.68
CA SER A 9 -29.53 37.31 -3.88
C SER A 9 -29.47 35.79 -3.86
N LEU A 10 -29.19 35.21 -2.70
CA LEU A 10 -29.31 33.78 -2.41
C LEU A 10 -30.79 33.39 -2.31
N LEU A 11 -31.27 32.66 -3.32
CA LEU A 11 -32.54 31.92 -3.24
C LEU A 11 -32.29 30.58 -2.55
N PHE A 12 -32.70 30.48 -1.29
CA PHE A 12 -32.79 29.22 -0.55
C PHE A 12 -33.89 28.36 -1.18
N SER A 13 -33.51 27.28 -1.87
CA SER A 13 -34.44 26.20 -2.24
C SER A 13 -34.45 25.15 -1.14
N THR A 14 -35.58 25.04 -0.46
CA THR A 14 -35.90 23.99 0.50
C THR A 14 -36.07 22.67 -0.23
N LEU A 15 -35.12 21.75 -0.06
CA LEU A 15 -35.20 20.37 -0.54
C LEU A 15 -35.94 19.51 0.51
N LEU A 16 -37.03 18.89 0.09
CA LEU A 16 -37.88 18.02 0.90
C LEU A 16 -37.33 16.59 0.81
N VAL A 17 -36.79 16.07 1.92
CA VAL A 17 -36.33 14.67 2.02
C VAL A 17 -37.52 13.79 2.39
N ALA A 18 -37.93 12.93 1.46
CA ALA A 18 -38.85 11.83 1.73
C ALA A 18 -38.05 10.64 2.26
N GLY A 19 -38.31 10.25 3.51
CA GLY A 19 -37.71 9.06 4.13
C GLY A 19 -38.27 7.78 3.52
N CYS A 20 -37.38 6.81 3.28
CA CYS A 20 -37.75 5.44 2.98
C CYS A 20 -37.37 4.58 4.19
N GLU A 21 -38.36 4.16 4.96
CA GLU A 21 -38.25 3.11 5.97
C GLU A 21 -38.14 1.76 5.25
N GLY A 22 -37.06 1.02 5.51
CA GLY A 22 -36.80 -0.29 4.92
C GLY A 22 -36.31 -1.27 5.99
N SER A 23 -37.27 -1.97 6.58
CA SER A 23 -37.10 -3.10 7.49
C SER A 23 -36.48 -4.33 6.79
N GLY A 24 -35.73 -5.15 7.51
CA GLY A 24 -35.44 -6.52 7.05
C GLY A 24 -34.28 -7.20 7.73
N SER A 25 -34.58 -7.90 8.82
CA SER A 25 -33.78 -8.93 9.47
C SER A 25 -33.39 -10.06 8.50
N ASP A 26 -32.25 -10.71 8.71
CA ASP A 26 -32.17 -12.17 8.81
C ASP A 26 -30.81 -12.63 9.33
N GLU A 27 -30.87 -13.35 10.45
CA GLU A 27 -29.77 -14.08 11.05
C GLU A 27 -29.63 -15.45 10.37
N SER A 28 -28.41 -15.90 10.11
CA SER A 28 -28.17 -17.32 9.83
C SER A 28 -26.85 -17.76 10.44
N SER A 29 -27.00 -18.41 11.60
CA SER A 29 -26.01 -19.28 12.21
C SER A 29 -25.85 -20.56 11.40
N SER A 30 -24.62 -20.94 11.07
CA SER A 30 -24.29 -22.31 10.71
C SER A 30 -23.13 -22.82 11.57
N THR A 31 -23.50 -23.62 12.58
CA THR A 31 -22.62 -24.52 13.32
C THR A 31 -22.45 -25.84 12.56
N GLY A 32 -21.23 -26.38 12.58
CA GLY A 32 -21.03 -27.83 12.54
C GLY A 32 -20.10 -28.33 11.43
N GLY A 33 -18.98 -28.94 11.83
CA GLY A 33 -18.10 -29.68 10.92
C GLY A 33 -16.86 -30.26 11.59
N THR A 34 -17.03 -31.13 12.59
CA THR A 34 -15.95 -31.96 13.17
C THR A 34 -15.68 -33.19 12.31
N ALA A 35 -14.44 -33.41 11.86
CA ALA A 35 -13.84 -34.73 11.59
C ALA A 35 -12.32 -34.55 11.40
N SER A 36 -11.47 -34.99 12.33
CA SER A 36 -10.91 -36.35 12.49
C SER A 36 -10.04 -36.85 11.32
N GLY A 37 -8.72 -36.80 11.54
CA GLY A 37 -7.86 -37.97 11.41
C GLY A 37 -7.01 -38.10 10.14
N ALA A 38 -5.70 -37.94 10.28
CA ALA A 38 -4.72 -38.89 9.73
C ALA A 38 -3.38 -38.77 10.48
N THR A 39 -2.85 -39.93 10.83
CA THR A 39 -1.65 -40.21 11.61
C THR A 39 -0.49 -40.59 10.68
N ALA A 40 0.74 -40.30 11.11
CA ALA A 40 2.03 -40.87 10.66
C ALA A 40 2.51 -40.46 9.24
N THR A 41 3.79 -40.22 8.99
CA THR A 41 4.97 -40.99 9.42
C THR A 41 6.22 -40.12 9.58
N ASP A 42 6.91 -40.36 10.70
CA ASP A 42 8.25 -39.90 11.01
C ASP A 42 9.28 -40.66 10.15
N GLY A 43 10.06 -39.93 9.36
CA GLY A 43 11.08 -40.45 8.46
C GLY A 43 12.46 -40.10 8.99
N THR A 44 12.99 -40.96 9.85
CA THR A 44 14.38 -40.90 10.34
C THR A 44 15.33 -41.37 9.24
N ALA A 45 15.95 -40.41 8.53
CA ALA A 45 17.07 -40.71 7.64
C ALA A 45 18.34 -40.89 8.47
N THR A 46 18.81 -42.13 8.52
CA THR A 46 20.13 -42.51 9.06
C THR A 46 21.13 -42.35 7.92
N ASP A 47 22.09 -41.43 8.01
CA ASP A 47 23.24 -41.43 7.11
C ASP A 47 24.53 -41.73 7.90
N SER A 48 25.17 -42.81 7.49
CA SER A 48 26.42 -43.35 8.00
C SER A 48 27.35 -43.47 6.80
N GLY A 49 28.25 -42.52 6.64
CA GLY A 49 29.18 -42.49 5.50
C GLY A 49 30.44 -41.69 5.76
N ALA A 50 31.35 -42.26 6.54
CA ALA A 50 32.70 -41.75 6.70
C ALA A 50 33.48 -41.84 5.38
N THR A 51 34.15 -40.75 4.97
CA THR A 51 35.33 -40.83 4.10
C THR A 51 36.42 -39.92 4.66
N ALA A 52 37.52 -40.56 5.04
CA ALA A 52 38.73 -39.93 5.54
C ALA A 52 39.46 -39.19 4.40
N GLY A 53 39.88 -37.96 4.68
CA GLY A 53 40.69 -37.14 3.78
C GLY A 53 41.45 -36.10 4.58
N SER A 54 42.65 -36.48 5.03
CA SER A 54 43.60 -35.68 5.80
C SER A 54 44.39 -34.74 4.89
N THR A 55 44.33 -33.43 5.13
CA THR A 55 45.48 -32.53 4.92
C THR A 55 45.50 -31.43 5.98
N THR A 56 46.63 -31.39 6.67
CA THR A 56 47.15 -30.36 7.59
C THR A 56 46.88 -28.92 7.18
N ASP A 57 46.33 -28.11 8.09
CA ASP A 57 46.78 -26.72 8.25
C ASP A 57 46.67 -26.25 9.71
N THR A 58 47.65 -25.45 10.08
CA THR A 58 48.05 -25.01 11.42
C THR A 58 47.23 -23.84 11.96
N GLY A 59 46.59 -24.06 13.11
CA GLY A 59 46.60 -23.12 14.24
C GLY A 59 45.66 -21.90 14.21
N TYR A 60 44.57 -21.98 14.97
CA TYR A 60 44.26 -21.01 16.03
C TYR A 60 43.17 -21.60 16.94
N ALA A 61 43.43 -21.65 18.25
CA ALA A 61 42.49 -22.16 19.23
C ALA A 61 41.52 -21.06 19.67
N THR A 62 40.23 -21.23 19.39
CA THR A 62 39.15 -20.60 20.16
C THR A 62 38.03 -21.62 20.41
N THR A 63 37.54 -21.57 21.64
CA THR A 63 36.62 -22.50 22.29
C THR A 63 35.30 -22.65 21.52
N ALA A 64 34.96 -23.89 21.16
CA ALA A 64 33.67 -24.24 20.57
C ALA A 64 32.55 -24.15 21.63
N ALA A 65 31.61 -23.22 21.43
CA ALA A 65 30.28 -23.32 22.00
C ALA A 65 29.42 -24.18 21.06
N THR A 66 28.95 -25.32 21.57
CA THR A 66 28.00 -26.21 20.88
C THR A 66 26.63 -25.53 20.86
N GLY A 67 26.38 -24.73 19.82
CA GLY A 67 25.09 -24.13 19.54
C GLY A 67 24.21 -25.09 18.73
N ASN A 68 23.09 -25.46 19.34
CA ASN A 68 21.98 -26.18 18.73
C ASN A 68 21.52 -25.48 17.44
N ALA A 69 21.65 -26.15 16.29
CA ALA A 69 21.06 -25.71 15.03
C ALA A 69 19.55 -25.98 15.07
N THR A 70 18.81 -25.14 15.81
CA THR A 70 17.43 -24.86 15.43
C THR A 70 17.48 -24.18 14.07
N THR A 71 16.75 -24.73 13.11
CA THR A 71 16.35 -24.17 11.83
C THR A 71 15.64 -22.83 12.07
N GLY A 72 16.40 -21.81 12.45
CA GLY A 72 15.99 -20.43 12.52
C GLY A 72 16.22 -19.87 11.14
N ASP A 73 15.18 -19.93 10.33
CA ASP A 73 15.06 -19.23 9.08
C ASP A 73 15.32 -17.74 9.34
N THR A 74 16.57 -17.32 9.18
CA THR A 74 16.94 -15.91 9.00
C THR A 74 17.01 -15.62 7.52
N GLY A 75 16.21 -16.30 6.68
CA GLY A 75 15.86 -15.82 5.36
C GLY A 75 15.37 -14.40 5.56
N GLY A 76 16.23 -13.44 5.25
CA GLY A 76 15.91 -12.03 5.30
C GLY A 76 14.58 -11.89 4.57
N ALA A 77 13.59 -11.40 5.29
CA ALA A 77 12.25 -11.16 4.79
C ALA A 77 12.40 -10.25 3.56
N GLY A 78 12.48 -10.86 2.38
CA GLY A 78 12.37 -10.12 1.13
C GLY A 78 11.03 -9.42 1.22
N GLY A 79 11.10 -8.09 1.23
CA GLY A 79 10.01 -7.15 1.54
C GLY A 79 8.91 -7.19 0.50
N GLY A 80 8.26 -8.34 0.37
CA GLY A 80 7.12 -8.50 -0.50
C GLY A 80 5.95 -7.68 -0.01
N PHE A 81 4.99 -7.45 -0.88
CA PHE A 81 3.74 -6.79 -0.56
C PHE A 81 2.56 -7.61 -1.07
N CYS A 82 1.42 -7.43 -0.43
CA CYS A 82 0.19 -8.11 -0.81
C CYS A 82 -0.46 -7.38 -1.99
N ALA A 83 -0.53 -8.05 -3.13
CA ALA A 83 -1.21 -7.54 -4.32
C ALA A 83 -2.38 -8.46 -4.72
N PRO A 84 -3.43 -7.96 -5.37
CA PRO A 84 -4.47 -8.80 -5.95
C PRO A 84 -3.87 -9.88 -6.87
N SER A 85 -4.44 -11.08 -6.84
CA SER A 85 -4.03 -12.16 -7.72
C SER A 85 -4.71 -12.03 -9.07
N CYS A 86 -4.02 -12.51 -10.11
CA CYS A 86 -4.49 -12.38 -11.48
C CYS A 86 -4.04 -13.53 -12.36
N THR A 87 -4.76 -13.70 -13.46
CA THR A 87 -4.33 -14.48 -14.63
C THR A 87 -4.12 -13.61 -15.86
N THR A 88 -4.79 -12.46 -15.90
CA THR A 88 -4.71 -11.43 -16.93
C THR A 88 -4.75 -10.04 -16.29
N PRO A 89 -4.27 -8.98 -16.97
CA PRO A 89 -4.39 -7.60 -16.46
C PRO A 89 -5.83 -7.17 -16.11
N ALA A 90 -6.83 -7.67 -16.83
CA ALA A 90 -8.23 -7.38 -16.55
C ALA A 90 -8.71 -7.86 -15.16
N ASP A 91 -8.06 -8.88 -14.59
CA ASP A 91 -8.36 -9.35 -13.22
C ASP A 91 -7.92 -8.33 -12.16
N CYS A 92 -7.03 -7.40 -12.50
CA CYS A 92 -6.50 -6.36 -11.62
C CYS A 92 -7.37 -5.11 -11.51
N VAL A 93 -8.34 -4.97 -12.40
CA VAL A 93 -9.27 -3.84 -12.41
C VAL A 93 -10.29 -4.03 -11.28
N THR A 94 -10.19 -3.18 -10.26
CA THR A 94 -11.12 -3.20 -9.13
C THR A 94 -12.14 -2.06 -9.25
N GLY A 95 -13.40 -2.33 -8.92
CA GLY A 95 -14.47 -1.32 -8.98
C GLY A 95 -14.95 -0.99 -10.40
N MET A 96 -15.36 0.26 -10.63
CA MET A 96 -15.70 0.74 -11.98
C MET A 96 -14.42 1.25 -12.66
N PRO A 97 -14.05 0.70 -13.84
CA PRO A 97 -12.84 1.14 -14.55
C PRO A 97 -12.95 2.62 -14.92
N THR A 98 -11.86 3.32 -14.70
CA THR A 98 -11.57 4.66 -15.23
C THR A 98 -10.37 4.56 -16.14
N ALA A 99 -10.09 5.58 -16.93
CA ALA A 99 -8.94 5.55 -17.85
C ALA A 99 -7.58 5.44 -17.12
N ALA A 100 -7.50 5.74 -15.81
CA ALA A 100 -6.28 5.54 -15.01
C ALA A 100 -6.29 4.24 -14.20
N THR A 101 -7.37 3.46 -14.27
CA THR A 101 -7.55 2.24 -13.47
C THR A 101 -8.17 1.12 -14.31
N ASP A 102 -7.94 1.11 -15.61
CA ASP A 102 -8.42 0.06 -16.50
C ASP A 102 -7.30 -0.95 -16.81
N GLU A 103 -7.56 -1.91 -17.70
CA GLU A 103 -6.69 -3.06 -17.92
C GLU A 103 -5.30 -2.71 -18.45
N ASP A 104 -5.13 -1.58 -19.14
CA ASP A 104 -3.83 -1.20 -19.72
C ASP A 104 -2.87 -0.55 -18.71
N ASN A 105 -3.39 -0.15 -17.55
CA ASN A 105 -2.60 0.36 -16.43
C ASN A 105 -2.10 -0.75 -15.50
N TYR A 106 -2.31 -2.03 -15.83
CA TYR A 106 -1.85 -3.16 -15.02
C TYR A 106 -1.06 -4.19 -15.83
N ALA A 107 -0.13 -4.86 -15.17
CA ALA A 107 0.48 -6.10 -15.61
C ALA A 107 0.13 -7.22 -14.64
N CYS A 108 -0.15 -8.41 -15.18
CA CYS A 108 -0.26 -9.61 -14.38
C CYS A 108 1.07 -10.38 -14.41
N GLU A 109 1.88 -10.21 -13.37
CA GLU A 109 3.22 -10.80 -13.28
C GLU A 109 3.27 -11.83 -12.16
N GLN A 110 3.67 -13.05 -12.48
CA GLN A 110 3.77 -14.15 -11.50
C GLN A 110 2.46 -14.43 -10.73
N GLY A 111 1.32 -14.09 -11.31
CA GLY A 111 0.01 -14.24 -10.68
C GLY A 111 -0.38 -13.09 -9.76
N ALA A 112 0.38 -11.99 -9.74
CA ALA A 112 0.13 -10.79 -8.96
C ALA A 112 -0.07 -9.56 -9.85
N CYS A 113 -1.00 -8.70 -9.46
CA CYS A 113 -1.28 -7.43 -10.13
C CYS A 113 -0.19 -6.41 -9.81
N ARG A 114 0.55 -5.97 -10.83
CA ARG A 114 1.44 -4.81 -10.74
C ARG A 114 0.81 -3.63 -11.48
N TYR A 115 0.61 -2.53 -10.77
CA TYR A 115 0.18 -1.27 -11.39
C TYR A 115 1.33 -0.67 -12.20
N LEU A 116 1.05 -0.27 -13.44
CA LEU A 116 2.02 0.32 -14.37
C LEU A 116 2.00 1.85 -14.35
N GLY A 117 0.97 2.44 -13.74
CA GLY A 117 0.75 3.87 -13.79
C GLY A 117 -0.16 4.30 -14.94
N CYS A 118 -0.43 5.59 -14.98
CA CYS A 118 -1.07 6.23 -16.12
C CYS A 118 -0.09 6.39 -17.30
N HIS A 119 -0.60 6.44 -18.53
CA HIS A 119 0.18 6.60 -19.76
C HIS A 119 0.26 8.07 -20.19
N ASP A 120 -0.80 8.84 -20.01
CA ASP A 120 -0.84 10.28 -20.30
C ASP A 120 -1.93 11.03 -19.50
N ASP A 121 -1.91 12.36 -19.57
CA ASP A 121 -2.83 13.24 -18.82
C ASP A 121 -4.32 12.98 -19.11
N THR A 122 -4.65 12.40 -20.27
CA THR A 122 -6.05 12.08 -20.66
C THR A 122 -6.63 10.99 -19.78
N GLU A 123 -5.78 10.14 -19.20
CA GLU A 123 -6.21 9.07 -18.31
C GLU A 123 -6.64 9.57 -16.94
N CYS A 124 -6.13 10.74 -16.54
CA CYS A 124 -6.36 11.30 -15.23
C CYS A 124 -7.69 12.08 -15.20
N PRO A 125 -8.75 11.52 -14.58
CA PRO A 125 -10.05 12.14 -14.62
C PRO A 125 -10.04 13.46 -13.84
N ASP A 126 -10.64 14.50 -14.40
CA ASP A 126 -10.86 15.75 -13.68
C ASP A 126 -11.67 15.49 -12.41
N GLY A 127 -11.20 15.99 -11.27
CA GLY A 127 -11.83 15.83 -9.95
C GLY A 127 -13.12 16.64 -9.75
N GLY A 128 -13.99 16.69 -10.76
CA GLY A 128 -15.21 17.50 -10.75
C GLY A 128 -15.00 18.97 -11.14
N GLY A 129 -13.90 19.29 -11.85
CA GLY A 129 -13.66 20.60 -12.48
C GLY A 129 -13.08 21.69 -11.57
N PHE A 130 -12.71 21.37 -10.33
CA PHE A 130 -12.03 22.30 -9.42
C PHE A 130 -10.52 22.19 -9.47
N VAL A 131 -10.02 21.01 -9.83
CA VAL A 131 -8.60 20.68 -9.97
C VAL A 131 -8.43 19.87 -11.24
N THR A 132 -7.35 20.15 -11.96
CA THR A 132 -6.90 19.34 -13.10
C THR A 132 -5.93 18.30 -12.56
N PHE A 133 -6.03 17.07 -13.06
CA PHE A 133 -5.04 16.03 -12.78
C PHE A 133 -4.16 15.84 -14.02
N VAL A 134 -2.90 15.49 -13.78
CA VAL A 134 -1.90 15.14 -14.80
C VAL A 134 -1.29 13.80 -14.45
N CYS A 135 -0.80 13.11 -15.47
CA CYS A 135 -0.06 11.88 -15.30
C CYS A 135 1.40 12.24 -15.01
N ALA A 136 1.76 12.25 -13.73
CA ALA A 136 3.08 12.72 -13.29
C ALA A 136 3.89 11.60 -12.66
N GLN A 137 5.19 11.59 -12.95
CA GLN A 137 6.12 10.62 -12.39
C GLN A 137 6.96 11.24 -11.26
N PRO A 138 6.80 10.82 -9.99
CA PRO A 138 7.49 11.41 -8.85
C PRO A 138 9.02 11.19 -8.86
N SER A 139 9.49 10.07 -9.42
CA SER A 139 10.92 9.80 -9.60
C SER A 139 11.12 8.81 -10.75
N ALA A 140 12.35 8.71 -11.28
CA ALA A 140 12.66 7.84 -12.43
C ALA A 140 12.31 6.35 -12.20
N ASP A 141 12.29 5.91 -10.94
CA ASP A 141 12.05 4.52 -10.54
C ASP A 141 10.61 4.26 -10.07
N GLN A 142 9.80 5.30 -9.90
CA GLN A 142 8.39 5.18 -9.52
C GLN A 142 7.48 5.19 -10.75
N VAL A 143 6.37 4.46 -10.68
CA VAL A 143 5.34 4.48 -11.73
C VAL A 143 4.63 5.84 -11.75
N PRO A 144 4.28 6.36 -12.94
CA PRO A 144 3.51 7.60 -13.05
C PRO A 144 2.12 7.43 -12.42
N VAL A 145 1.66 8.45 -11.72
CA VAL A 145 0.35 8.45 -11.05
C VAL A 145 -0.41 9.72 -11.38
N CYS A 146 -1.74 9.61 -11.40
CA CYS A 146 -2.58 10.79 -11.53
C CYS A 146 -2.44 11.67 -10.29
N SER A 147 -1.87 12.86 -10.48
CA SER A 147 -1.65 13.84 -9.44
C SER A 147 -2.24 15.18 -9.81
N VAL A 148 -2.52 16.01 -8.82
CA VAL A 148 -3.02 17.38 -9.01
C VAL A 148 -1.98 18.16 -9.81
N ALA A 149 -2.43 18.80 -10.88
CA ALA A 149 -1.58 19.61 -11.73
C ALA A 149 -1.02 20.82 -10.96
N CYS A 150 0.26 21.10 -11.16
CA CYS A 150 0.95 22.23 -10.56
C CYS A 150 2.00 22.82 -11.50
N THR A 151 2.33 24.07 -11.21
CA THR A 151 3.50 24.79 -11.75
C THR A 151 4.46 25.18 -10.63
N ALA A 152 3.97 25.24 -9.39
CA ALA A 152 4.73 25.45 -8.18
C ALA A 152 4.05 24.72 -6.99
N PRO A 153 4.78 24.48 -5.88
CA PRO A 153 4.21 23.84 -4.69
C PRO A 153 2.96 24.52 -4.10
N ALA A 154 2.79 25.83 -4.33
CA ALA A 154 1.61 26.56 -3.88
C ALA A 154 0.31 26.12 -4.59
N ASP A 155 0.41 25.52 -5.77
CA ASP A 155 -0.75 25.00 -6.51
C ASP A 155 -1.30 23.70 -5.85
N CYS A 156 -0.48 23.05 -5.02
CA CYS A 156 -0.82 21.81 -4.31
C CYS A 156 -1.60 22.05 -3.01
N VAL A 157 -1.80 23.30 -2.62
CA VAL A 157 -2.54 23.69 -1.42
C VAL A 157 -4.04 23.67 -1.72
N LEU A 158 -4.67 22.50 -1.58
CA LEU A 158 -6.09 22.31 -1.90
C LEU A 158 -7.02 22.64 -0.73
N SER A 159 -6.50 22.59 0.49
CA SER A 159 -7.20 22.97 1.73
C SER A 159 -6.46 24.12 2.43
N PRO A 160 -7.17 24.98 3.17
CA PRO A 160 -6.53 26.02 4.01
C PRO A 160 -5.62 25.46 5.12
N MET A 161 -5.63 24.15 5.36
CA MET A 161 -4.74 23.49 6.31
C MET A 161 -3.43 22.98 5.66
N ASP A 162 -3.36 22.98 4.34
CA ASP A 162 -2.20 22.51 3.60
C ASP A 162 -1.15 23.63 3.53
N SER A 163 0.13 23.27 3.63
CA SER A 163 1.24 24.21 3.44
C SER A 163 1.98 23.90 2.16
N ALA A 164 2.29 24.91 1.36
CA ALA A 164 3.11 24.76 0.16
C ALA A 164 4.49 24.15 0.46
N ASP A 165 4.98 24.28 1.70
CA ASP A 165 6.26 23.69 2.12
C ASP A 165 6.21 22.15 2.19
N ASN A 166 5.02 21.57 2.34
CA ASN A 166 4.81 20.11 2.39
C ASN A 166 4.81 19.46 1.01
N TYR A 167 4.73 20.26 -0.05
CA TYR A 167 4.63 19.75 -1.41
C TYR A 167 5.85 20.13 -2.24
N GLU A 168 6.07 19.31 -3.25
CA GLU A 168 6.91 19.61 -4.38
C GLU A 168 6.12 19.38 -5.68
N CYS A 169 6.43 20.19 -6.68
CA CYS A 169 5.85 20.07 -8.00
C CYS A 169 6.85 19.35 -8.90
N ILE A 170 6.62 18.05 -9.13
CA ILE A 170 7.49 17.18 -9.94
C ILE A 170 6.71 16.77 -11.18
N ASP A 171 7.30 16.99 -12.36
CA ASP A 171 6.68 16.63 -13.65
C ASP A 171 5.26 17.20 -13.83
N GLY A 172 5.02 18.39 -13.28
CA GLY A 172 3.71 19.04 -13.29
C GLY A 172 2.69 18.44 -12.32
N GLY A 173 3.03 17.42 -11.53
CA GLY A 173 2.19 16.83 -10.49
C GLY A 173 2.61 17.21 -9.07
N CYS A 174 1.62 17.32 -8.17
CA CYS A 174 1.81 17.57 -6.74
C CYS A 174 2.21 16.30 -5.98
N PHE A 175 3.37 16.31 -5.35
CA PHE A 175 3.82 15.22 -4.48
C PHE A 175 4.15 15.75 -3.09
N ASN A 176 3.84 14.96 -2.07
CA ASN A 176 4.28 15.28 -0.72
C ASN A 176 5.80 15.16 -0.67
N LYS A 177 6.47 16.18 -0.12
CA LYS A 177 7.89 16.05 0.21
C LYS A 177 8.06 14.95 1.26
N PRO A 178 9.20 14.24 1.23
CA PRO A 178 9.53 13.33 2.29
C PRO A 178 9.66 14.09 3.61
N CYS A 179 9.10 13.51 4.67
CA CYS A 179 9.21 14.07 5.99
C CYS A 179 10.61 13.76 6.54
N THR A 180 11.37 14.77 6.99
CA THR A 180 12.72 14.51 7.53
C THR A 180 12.69 14.28 9.04
N GLU A 181 11.66 14.78 9.73
CA GLU A 181 11.44 14.67 11.17
C GLU A 181 9.93 14.73 11.48
N THR A 182 9.51 14.25 12.65
CA THR A 182 8.10 14.21 13.12
C THR A 182 7.37 15.55 13.12
N GLY A 183 8.08 16.68 13.00
CA GLY A 183 7.49 18.02 12.90
C GLY A 183 7.23 18.54 11.48
N THR A 184 7.57 17.77 10.44
CA THR A 184 7.36 18.19 9.03
C THR A 184 6.00 17.78 8.48
N CYS A 185 5.29 16.89 9.17
CA CYS A 185 3.94 16.51 8.79
C CYS A 185 2.90 17.50 9.30
N GLN A 186 1.82 17.64 8.54
CA GLN A 186 0.66 18.45 8.92
C GLN A 186 0.05 17.94 10.24
N GLU A 187 -0.61 18.83 10.97
CA GLU A 187 -1.33 18.46 12.19
C GLU A 187 -2.29 17.29 11.93
N GLY A 188 -2.16 16.21 12.70
CA GLY A 188 -2.92 14.98 12.50
C GLY A 188 -2.22 13.91 11.66
N PHE A 189 -0.99 14.15 11.19
CA PHE A 189 -0.17 13.15 10.50
C PHE A 189 1.13 12.87 11.26
N VAL A 190 1.68 11.68 11.06
CA VAL A 190 2.98 11.25 11.62
C VAL A 190 3.96 10.94 10.50
N CYS A 191 5.23 11.28 10.73
CA CYS A 191 6.30 10.91 9.82
C CYS A 191 6.66 9.44 10.05
N ALA A 192 6.45 8.60 9.03
CA ALA A 192 6.79 7.19 9.07
C ALA A 192 7.94 6.91 8.07
N PRO A 193 8.99 6.20 8.51
CA PRO A 193 10.19 5.97 7.69
C PRO A 193 9.94 5.16 6.42
N ASP A 194 8.96 4.25 6.43
CA ASP A 194 8.84 3.19 5.40
C ASP A 194 7.42 3.13 4.80
N LEU A 195 6.95 4.23 4.20
CA LEU A 195 5.62 4.27 3.58
C LEU A 195 5.57 3.76 2.15
N TRP A 196 6.72 3.51 1.53
CA TRP A 196 6.78 3.01 0.17
C TRP A 196 7.25 1.55 0.14
N LEU A 197 6.53 0.76 -0.66
CA LEU A 197 6.51 -0.71 -0.66
C LEU A 197 7.91 -1.34 -0.81
N GLY A 198 8.48 -1.83 0.30
CA GLY A 198 9.61 -2.77 0.28
C GLY A 198 10.96 -2.20 -0.16
N ASP A 199 11.09 -0.88 -0.29
CA ASP A 199 12.37 -0.24 -0.59
C ASP A 199 13.09 0.12 0.71
N GLU A 200 14.26 -0.46 0.95
CA GLU A 200 15.11 -0.11 2.10
C GLU A 200 15.63 1.34 2.03
N ASP A 201 15.51 1.98 0.85
CA ASP A 201 15.77 3.40 0.61
C ASP A 201 14.49 4.24 0.54
N ALA A 202 13.33 3.70 0.97
CA ALA A 202 12.08 4.45 1.01
C ALA A 202 12.26 5.74 1.81
N THR A 203 11.94 6.87 1.17
CA THR A 203 11.97 8.15 1.87
C THR A 203 10.80 8.23 2.84
N PRO A 204 11.02 8.67 4.09
CA PRO A 204 9.94 8.80 5.06
C PRO A 204 8.83 9.71 4.53
N GLY A 205 7.58 9.35 4.77
CA GLY A 205 6.42 10.12 4.35
C GLY A 205 5.48 10.44 5.50
N CYS A 206 4.58 11.38 5.27
CA CYS A 206 3.50 11.66 6.20
C CYS A 206 2.35 10.68 5.98
N THR A 207 1.95 9.97 7.04
CA THR A 207 0.79 9.06 7.04
C THR A 207 -0.13 9.35 8.21
N TYR A 208 -1.32 8.76 8.17
CA TYR A 208 -2.27 8.83 9.27
C TYR A 208 -1.70 8.10 10.50
N PRO A 209 -1.83 8.70 11.69
CA PRO A 209 -1.58 7.97 12.92
C PRO A 209 -2.65 6.91 13.10
N CYS A 210 -2.30 5.84 13.80
CA CYS A 210 -3.22 4.77 14.13
C CYS A 210 -2.93 4.21 15.52
N GLU A 211 -3.96 3.67 16.16
CA GLU A 211 -3.83 2.83 17.34
C GLU A 211 -4.05 1.35 16.98
N THR A 212 -4.87 1.11 15.94
CA THR A 212 -5.28 -0.20 15.44
C THR A 212 -5.34 -0.20 13.91
N VAL A 213 -5.43 -1.38 13.31
CA VAL A 213 -5.59 -1.52 11.85
C VAL A 213 -6.87 -0.87 11.32
N ASP A 214 -7.91 -0.77 12.15
CA ASP A 214 -9.18 -0.15 11.76
C ASP A 214 -9.05 1.36 11.55
N ASP A 215 -8.06 2.02 12.18
CA ASP A 215 -7.81 3.46 12.04
C ASP A 215 -7.19 3.81 10.68
N CYS A 216 -6.53 2.84 10.03
CA CYS A 216 -5.89 3.06 8.73
C CYS A 216 -6.90 3.07 7.58
N GLY A 217 -8.10 2.57 7.82
CA GLY A 217 -9.11 2.36 6.78
C GLY A 217 -8.56 1.51 5.62
N MET A 218 -9.33 1.45 4.54
CA MET A 218 -8.74 1.24 3.23
C MET A 218 -8.46 2.63 2.66
N LEU A 219 -7.22 2.94 2.27
CA LEU A 219 -6.99 4.06 1.36
C LEU A 219 -7.81 3.77 0.10
N ALA A 220 -8.98 4.39 0.02
CA ALA A 220 -9.97 4.17 -1.02
C ALA A 220 -9.34 4.57 -2.36
N GLY A 221 -8.85 3.59 -3.11
CA GLY A 221 -8.20 3.81 -4.40
C GLY A 221 -7.19 2.72 -4.76
N VAL A 222 -6.42 2.23 -3.78
CA VAL A 222 -5.33 1.25 -4.07
C VAL A 222 -5.68 -0.19 -3.71
N GLY A 223 -6.76 -0.43 -2.95
CA GLY A 223 -7.20 -1.77 -2.57
C GLY A 223 -6.17 -2.58 -1.76
N GLN A 224 -5.13 -1.90 -1.25
CA GLN A 224 -4.03 -2.53 -0.54
C GLN A 224 -4.32 -2.52 0.97
N PRO A 225 -4.06 -3.63 1.68
CA PRO A 225 -4.21 -3.68 3.12
C PRO A 225 -3.13 -2.84 3.81
N LEU A 226 -3.56 -1.94 4.69
CA LEU A 226 -2.67 -1.20 5.57
C LEU A 226 -2.56 -1.94 6.92
N ALA A 227 -1.41 -1.80 7.57
CA ALA A 227 -1.15 -2.23 8.94
C ALA A 227 -0.89 -0.99 9.81
N CYS A 228 -1.18 -1.11 11.10
CA CYS A 228 -0.82 -0.08 12.07
C CYS A 228 0.49 -0.48 12.77
N GLU A 229 1.58 0.18 12.43
CA GLU A 229 2.91 -0.12 12.97
C GLU A 229 3.57 1.15 13.52
N GLY A 230 4.07 1.07 14.76
CA GLY A 230 4.69 2.24 15.40
C GLY A 230 3.76 3.45 15.59
N GLY A 231 2.45 3.23 15.52
CA GLY A 231 1.44 4.30 15.57
C GLY A 231 1.20 5.00 14.24
N ALA A 232 1.62 4.41 13.12
CA ALA A 232 1.50 4.93 11.77
C ALA A 232 0.91 3.87 10.82
N CYS A 233 0.07 4.31 9.88
CA CYS A 233 -0.49 3.43 8.86
C CYS A 233 0.54 3.16 7.76
N VAL A 234 0.99 1.92 7.65
CA VAL A 234 2.00 1.47 6.68
C VAL A 234 1.42 0.37 5.78
N TYR A 235 2.02 0.16 4.60
CA TYR A 235 1.67 -0.99 3.78
C TYR A 235 2.12 -2.27 4.47
N LYS A 236 1.25 -3.28 4.47
CA LYS A 236 1.59 -4.58 5.06
C LYS A 236 2.59 -5.31 4.17
N THR A 237 3.81 -5.49 4.65
CA THR A 237 4.78 -6.39 4.01
C THR A 237 4.41 -7.84 4.25
N CYS A 238 4.77 -8.72 3.33
CA CYS A 238 4.56 -10.16 3.43
C CYS A 238 5.85 -10.91 3.11
N GLY A 239 6.09 -12.03 3.81
CA GLY A 239 7.09 -13.01 3.42
C GLY A 239 6.48 -14.14 2.59
N THR A 240 5.19 -14.41 2.80
CA THR A 240 4.43 -15.48 2.16
C THR A 240 2.97 -15.05 1.92
N ASP A 241 2.26 -15.79 1.06
CA ASP A 241 0.81 -15.58 0.84
C ASP A 241 -0.01 -15.64 2.12
N ALA A 242 0.43 -16.40 3.13
CA ALA A 242 -0.27 -16.53 4.41
C ALA A 242 -0.22 -15.23 5.25
N ASP A 243 0.70 -14.32 4.94
CA ASP A 243 0.81 -13.03 5.62
C ASP A 243 -0.20 -12.02 5.05
N CYS A 244 -0.77 -12.28 3.87
CA CYS A 244 -1.76 -11.41 3.26
C CYS A 244 -3.15 -11.59 3.88
N PRO A 245 -3.86 -10.50 4.21
CA PRO A 245 -5.17 -10.60 4.83
C PRO A 245 -6.20 -11.17 3.85
N ASP A 246 -6.80 -12.28 4.25
CA ASP A 246 -7.96 -12.92 3.60
C ASP A 246 -9.23 -12.10 3.97
N PRO A 247 -10.12 -11.74 3.03
CA PRO A 247 -10.66 -12.66 2.05
C PRO A 247 -10.50 -12.22 0.59
N SER A 248 -10.30 -13.18 -0.32
CA SER A 248 -10.50 -13.09 -1.79
C SER A 248 -9.34 -12.62 -2.67
N GLY A 249 -8.22 -13.34 -2.59
CA GLY A 249 -7.29 -13.41 -3.73
C GLY A 249 -6.24 -12.31 -3.76
N THR A 250 -5.53 -12.13 -2.65
CA THR A 250 -4.23 -11.44 -2.67
C THR A 250 -3.10 -12.46 -2.59
N THR A 251 -2.00 -12.21 -3.27
CA THR A 251 -0.76 -13.00 -3.21
C THR A 251 0.39 -12.10 -2.79
N CYS A 252 1.36 -12.67 -2.09
CA CYS A 252 2.57 -11.99 -1.70
C CYS A 252 3.52 -11.92 -2.91
N THR A 253 3.73 -10.72 -3.44
CA THR A 253 4.69 -10.49 -4.51
C THR A 253 5.95 -9.85 -3.95
N GLN A 254 7.10 -10.30 -4.42
CA GLN A 254 8.38 -9.65 -4.15
C GLN A 254 8.53 -8.45 -5.12
N PRO A 255 9.18 -7.35 -4.69
CA PRO A 255 9.47 -6.20 -5.56
C PRO A 255 10.41 -6.57 -6.72
#